data_AF-A0A2V9V6R5-F1
#
_entry.id   AF-A0A2V9V6R5-F1
#
_cell.length_a   1.000
_cell.length_b   1.000
_cell.length_c   1.000
_cell.angle_alpha   90.00
_cell.angle_beta   90.00
_cell.angle_gamma   90.00
#
_symmetry.space_group_name_H-M   'P 1'
#
loop_
_entity.id
_entity.type
_entity.pdbx_description
1 polymer ?
#
loop_
_entity_poly.entity_id
_entity_poly.type
_entity_poly.pdbx_seq_one_letter_code
_entity_poly.pdbx_strand_id
1 'polypeptide(L)' 'MKSLTLPDMAKIRLPEPMMEHEIRLRAYDLYEQRGKVQGHALEDWLQSEAELTCRALVQDLNAAKM' A
#
# COMPACT_ATOMS: atom_id res chain seq x y z
N MET A 1 -2.22 -26.22 -6.77
CA MET A 1 -1.35 -25.34 -5.96
C MET A 1 -2.03 -23.99 -5.90
N LYS A 2 -2.43 -23.51 -4.72
CA LYS A 2 -3.14 -22.22 -4.59
C LYS A 2 -2.10 -21.12 -4.71
N SER A 3 -2.13 -20.39 -5.83
CA SER A 3 -1.35 -19.19 -6.05
C SER A 3 -1.91 -18.09 -5.14
N LEU A 4 -1.16 -17.73 -4.09
CA LEU A 4 -1.48 -16.54 -3.29
C LEU A 4 -1.33 -15.32 -4.20
N THR A 5 -2.43 -14.61 -4.40
CA THR A 5 -2.46 -13.37 -5.15
C THR A 5 -1.94 -12.23 -4.27
N LEU A 6 -1.37 -11.19 -4.88
CA LEU A 6 -0.84 -9.99 -4.21
C LEU A 6 -1.74 -9.42 -3.08
N PRO A 7 -3.08 -9.32 -3.24
CA PRO A 7 -3.97 -8.88 -2.15
C PRO A 7 -4.09 -9.89 -1.00
N ASP A 8 -3.91 -11.18 -1.27
CA ASP A 8 -3.92 -12.22 -0.23
C ASP A 8 -2.71 -12.05 0.70
N MET A 9 -1.55 -11.64 0.18
CA MET A 9 -0.37 -11.34 0.98
C MET A 9 -0.49 -10.05 1.80
N ALA A 10 -1.17 -9.05 1.27
CA ALA A 10 -1.47 -7.80 1.98
C ALA A 10 -2.41 -8.02 3.18
N LYS A 11 -3.39 -8.93 3.06
CA LYS A 11 -4.31 -9.31 4.16
C LYS A 11 -3.63 -10.05 5.32
N ILE A 12 -2.41 -10.59 5.13
CA ILE A 12 -1.77 -11.47 6.13
C ILE A 12 -1.33 -10.73 7.40
N ARG A 13 -1.25 -9.40 7.41
CA ARG A 13 -0.59 -8.70 8.54
C ARG A 13 -1.22 -7.40 9.04
N LEU A 14 -2.20 -6.81 8.34
CA LEU A 14 -2.95 -5.66 8.86
C LEU A 14 -4.44 -5.91 8.68
N PRO A 15 -5.30 -5.65 9.68
CA PRO A 15 -6.74 -5.67 9.47
C PRO A 15 -7.06 -4.66 8.36
N GLU A 16 -7.85 -5.06 7.36
CA GLU A 16 -8.20 -4.24 6.18
C GLU A 16 -8.47 -2.74 6.48
N PRO A 17 -9.18 -2.34 7.55
CA PRO A 17 -9.37 -0.92 7.87
C PRO A 17 -8.09 -0.14 8.19
N MET A 18 -7.06 -0.78 8.78
CA MET A 18 -5.79 -0.12 9.08
C MET A 18 -4.94 0.08 7.83
N MET A 19 -4.93 -0.89 6.92
CA MET A 19 -4.20 -0.78 5.65
C MET A 19 -4.82 0.30 4.75
N GLU A 20 -6.15 0.36 4.67
CA GLU A 20 -6.86 1.38 3.91
C GLU A 20 -6.61 2.80 4.45
N HIS A 21 -6.48 2.94 5.78
CA HIS A 21 -6.16 4.22 6.40
C HIS A 21 -4.77 4.73 5.98
N GLU A 22 -3.75 3.86 5.98
CA GLU A 22 -2.41 4.23 5.53
C GLU A 22 -2.37 4.56 4.03
N ILE A 23 -3.09 3.78 3.20
CA ILE A 23 -3.22 4.06 1.76
C ILE A 23 -3.83 5.45 1.53
N ARG A 24 -4.88 5.81 2.28
CA ARG A 24 -5.51 7.14 2.19
C ARG A 24 -4.57 8.27 2.57
N LEU A 25 -3.82 8.12 3.66
CA LEU A 25 -2.87 9.14 4.11
C LEU A 25 -1.78 9.35 3.07
N ARG A 26 -1.24 8.27 2.50
CA ARG A 26 -0.21 8.34 1.47
C ARG A 26 -0.75 8.92 0.16
N ALA A 27 -1.97 8.57 -0.24
CA ALA A 27 -2.58 9.13 -1.44
C ALA A 27 -2.84 10.63 -1.30
N TYR A 28 -3.22 11.08 -0.10
CA TYR A 28 -3.37 12.50 0.20
C TYR A 28 -2.04 13.25 0.13
N ASP A 29 -0.97 12.68 0.68
CA ASP A 29 0.39 13.26 0.61
C ASP A 29 0.86 13.40 -0.86
N LEU A 30 0.61 12.41 -1.72
CA LEU A 30 0.89 12.49 -3.16
C LEU A 30 0.07 13.59 -3.86
N TYR A 31 -1.21 13.73 -3.51
CA TYR A 31 -2.06 14.83 -3.99
C TYR A 31 -1.52 16.19 -3.58
N GLU A 32 -1.08 16.36 -2.32
CA GLU A 32 -0.49 17.61 -1.85
C GLU A 32 0.85 17.91 -2.53
N GLN A 33 1.73 16.91 -2.69
CA GLN A 33 3.05 17.06 -3.31
C GLN A 33 2.98 17.55 -4.76
N ARG A 34 1.98 17.13 -5.54
CA ARG A 34 1.80 17.65 -6.91
C ARG A 34 1.07 18.99 -6.99
N GLY A 35 0.76 19.62 -5.86
CA GLY A 35 0.05 20.90 -5.83
C GLY A 35 -1.47 20.78 -5.94
N LYS A 36 -2.07 19.72 -5.39
CA LYS A 36 -3.53 19.57 -5.24
C LYS A 36 -4.30 19.54 -6.56
N VAL A 37 -3.66 19.03 -7.62
CA VAL A 37 -4.28 18.88 -8.94
C VAL A 37 -5.28 17.73 -8.91
N GLN A 38 -6.50 18.01 -9.37
CA GLN A 38 -7.58 17.03 -9.48
C GLN A 38 -7.32 16.02 -10.61
N GLY A 39 -8.02 14.88 -10.59
CA GLY A 39 -8.00 13.90 -11.69
C GLY A 39 -7.06 12.72 -11.53
N HIS A 40 -6.18 12.71 -10.52
CA HIS A 40 -5.31 11.55 -10.27
C HIS A 40 -5.57 10.84 -8.93
N ALA A 41 -6.73 11.07 -8.30
CA ALA A 41 -7.05 10.43 -7.02
C ALA A 41 -6.92 8.90 -7.05
N LEU A 42 -7.32 8.27 -8.18
CA LEU A 42 -7.16 6.84 -8.40
C LEU A 42 -5.68 6.44 -8.53
N GLU A 43 -4.89 7.25 -9.22
CA GLU A 43 -3.46 7.00 -9.43
C GLU A 43 -2.68 7.13 -8.12
N ASP A 44 -2.99 8.16 -7.32
CA ASP A 44 -2.43 8.38 -5.99
C ASP A 44 -2.78 7.22 -5.05
N TRP A 45 -4.01 6.71 -5.14
CA TRP A 45 -4.45 5.54 -4.40
C TRP A 45 -3.66 4.29 -4.78
N LEU A 46 -3.61 3.96 -6.08
CA LEU A 46 -2.92 2.76 -6.58
C LEU A 46 -1.43 2.80 -6.28
N GLN A 47 -0.81 3.98 -6.41
CA GLN A 47 0.59 4.18 -6.05
C GLN A 47 0.82 3.92 -4.56
N SER A 48 -0.06 4.44 -3.70
CA SER A 48 0.03 4.26 -2.25
C SER A 48 -0.14 2.80 -1.84
N GLU A 49 -1.08 2.09 -2.46
CA GLU A 49 -1.30 0.66 -2.24
C GLU A 49 -0.08 -0.17 -2.66
N ALA A 50 0.53 0.15 -3.80
CA ALA A 50 1.74 -0.50 -4.28
C ALA A 50 2.95 -0.24 -3.37
N GLU A 51 3.16 1.01 -2.93
CA GLU A 51 4.25 1.39 -2.01
C GLU A 51 4.13 0.67 -0.67
N LEU A 52 2.94 0.65 -0.07
CA LEU A 52 2.71 0.02 1.23
C LEU A 52 2.78 -1.50 1.15
N THR A 53 2.28 -2.10 0.07
CA THR A 53 2.39 -3.55 -0.17
C THR A 53 3.85 -3.96 -0.37
N CYS A 54 4.61 -3.22 -1.18
CA CYS A 54 6.03 -3.49 -1.38
C CYS A 54 6.83 -3.35 -0.08
N ARG A 55 6.54 -2.31 0.72
CA ARG A 55 7.18 -2.11 2.02
C ARG A 55 6.89 -3.26 2.97
N ALA A 56 5.64 -3.71 3.06
CA ALA A 56 5.26 -4.84 3.91
C ALA A 56 6.00 -6.13 3.49
N LEU A 57 6.07 -6.42 2.19
CA LEU A 57 6.80 -7.58 1.67
C LEU A 57 8.32 -7.51 1.94
N VAL A 58 8.95 -6.34 1.72
CA VAL A 58 10.39 -6.14 1.97
C VAL A 58 10.72 -6.20 3.47
N GLN A 59 9.83 -5.71 4.34
CA GLN A 59 10.00 -5.84 5.79
C GLN A 59 9.91 -7.30 6.24
N ASP A 60 9.01 -8.10 5.65
CA ASP A 60 8.85 -9.51 6.00
C ASP A 60 10.06 -10.35 5.55
N LEU A 61 10.58 -10.10 4.35
CA LEU A 61 11.81 -10.72 3.85
C LEU A 61 13.04 -10.36 4.69
N ASN A 62 13.10 -9.16 5.26
CA ASN A 62 14.18 -8.79 6.19
C ASN A 62 14.01 -9.43 7.57
N ALA A 63 12.78 -9.54 8.07
CA ALA A 63 12.49 -10.18 9.35
C ALA A 63 12.77 -11.69 9.33
N ALA A 64 12.51 -12.37 8.20
CA ALA A 64 12.82 -13.79 8.03
C ALA A 64 14.32 -14.10 7.87
N LYS A 65 15.15 -13.06 7.70
CA LYS A 65 16.60 -13.16 7.55
C LYS A 65 17.37 -12.84 8.85
N MET A 66 16.65 -12.55 9.94
CA MET A 66 17.19 -12.38 11.30
C MET A 66 16.86 -13.60 12.16
#